data_AF-A0A9D0NTC2-F1
#
_entry.id   AF-A0A9D0NTC2-F1
#
_cell.length_a   1.000
_cell.length_b   1.000
_cell.length_c   1.000
_cell.angle_alpha   90.00
_cell.angle_beta   90.00
_cell.angle_gamma   90.00
#
_symmetry.space_group_name_H-M   'P 1'
#
loop_
_entity.id
_entity.type
_entity.pdbx_description
1 polymer ?
#
loop_
_entity_poly.entity_id
_entity_poly.type
_entity_poly.pdbx_seq_one_letter_code
_entity_poly.pdbx_strand_id
1 'polypeptide(L)'
;MTGVFNDSGLTGTGAESVLFSAGSGNNLNIVVGSMSFTEADDVDYLLGSSPALSFLDGAFNGFDFLAYFGEVGQFESTIFSAGAMDDGFNVVNSTWTNYSVAPVPVPAALWLFGSGLLGLAGIARRKS
;
A
#
# COMPACT_ATOMS: atom_id res chain seq x y z
N MET A 1 -0.47 -0.71 -10.39
CA MET A 1 -0.79 -1.20 -9.04
C MET A 1 -1.96 -0.39 -8.49
N THR A 2 -2.85 -1.04 -7.75
CA THR A 2 -3.92 -0.42 -6.95
C THR A 2 -4.01 -1.12 -5.60
N GLY A 3 -4.51 -0.44 -4.58
CA GLY A 3 -4.70 -1.03 -3.26
C GLY A 3 -5.27 -0.03 -2.28
N VAL A 4 -5.62 -0.51 -1.09
CA VAL A 4 -6.05 0.27 0.06
C VAL A 4 -5.12 -0.08 1.20
N PHE A 5 -4.53 0.94 1.81
CA PHE A 5 -3.67 0.77 2.96
C PHE A 5 -4.00 1.81 4.03
N ASN A 6 -3.75 1.41 5.28
CA ASN A 6 -3.79 2.31 6.42
C ASN A 6 -2.44 3.04 6.54
N ASP A 7 -2.47 4.35 6.39
CA ASP A 7 -1.32 5.24 6.52
C ASP A 7 -1.31 6.04 7.83
N SER A 8 -2.25 5.78 8.75
CA SER A 8 -2.39 6.55 9.98
C SER A 8 -1.17 6.50 10.90
N GLY A 9 -0.28 5.53 10.69
CA GLY A 9 0.98 5.37 11.43
C GLY A 9 2.16 6.13 10.84
N LEU A 10 2.04 6.67 9.62
CA LEU A 10 3.10 7.43 8.97
C LEU A 10 3.19 8.83 9.58
N THR A 11 4.40 9.24 9.91
CA THR A 11 4.73 10.56 10.46
C THR A 11 5.13 11.56 9.37
N GLY A 12 5.53 11.06 8.20
CA GLY A 12 6.04 11.86 7.10
C GLY A 12 7.49 12.33 7.33
N THR A 13 8.22 11.72 8.25
CA THR A 13 9.62 12.06 8.55
C THR A 13 10.48 10.80 8.67
N GLY A 14 11.66 10.82 8.05
CA GLY A 14 12.56 9.67 8.01
C GLY A 14 12.07 8.56 7.07
N ALA A 15 12.67 7.38 7.20
CA ALA A 15 12.30 6.20 6.43
C ALA A 15 11.13 5.48 7.09
N GLU A 16 10.06 5.26 6.32
CA GLU A 16 8.83 4.62 6.79
C GLU A 16 8.34 3.60 5.76
N SER A 17 7.59 2.60 6.20
CA SER A 17 7.02 1.60 5.30
C SER A 17 5.58 1.25 5.65
N VAL A 18 4.82 0.87 4.61
CA VAL A 18 3.49 0.29 4.72
C VAL A 18 3.58 -1.15 4.25
N LEU A 19 3.37 -2.09 5.17
CA LEU A 19 3.42 -3.52 4.89
C LEU A 19 2.08 -4.01 4.37
N PHE A 20 2.12 -4.92 3.40
CA PHE A 20 0.96 -5.66 2.89
C PHE A 20 1.04 -7.15 3.25
N SER A 21 1.93 -7.51 4.17
CA SER A 21 2.10 -8.88 4.67
C SER A 21 0.88 -9.38 5.44
N ALA A 22 0.88 -10.68 5.75
CA ALA A 22 -0.18 -11.31 6.51
C ALA A 22 -0.44 -10.60 7.85
N GLY A 23 -1.71 -10.28 8.11
CA GLY A 23 -2.14 -9.59 9.33
C GLY A 23 -1.96 -8.07 9.32
N SER A 24 -1.44 -7.47 8.25
CA SER A 24 -1.32 -6.01 8.11
C SER A 24 -2.67 -5.29 8.02
N GLY A 25 -3.70 -5.98 7.50
CA GLY A 25 -5.00 -5.38 7.19
C GLY A 25 -5.01 -4.52 5.93
N ASN A 26 -3.88 -4.45 5.21
CA ASN A 26 -3.74 -3.74 3.94
C ASN A 26 -3.94 -4.71 2.77
N ASN A 27 -4.35 -4.21 1.61
CA ASN A 27 -4.52 -5.03 0.41
C ASN A 27 -3.79 -4.46 -0.81
N LEU A 28 -3.42 -5.35 -1.71
CA LEU A 28 -2.64 -5.00 -2.89
C LEU A 28 -3.13 -5.76 -4.12
N ASN A 29 -3.20 -5.05 -5.24
CA ASN A 29 -3.39 -5.66 -6.54
C ASN A 29 -2.41 -5.07 -7.56
N ILE A 30 -1.68 -5.94 -8.21
CA ILE A 30 -0.64 -5.61 -9.19
C ILE A 30 -1.06 -6.24 -10.51
N VAL A 31 -1.09 -5.44 -11.57
CA VAL A 31 -1.39 -5.94 -12.92
C VAL A 31 -0.18 -5.66 -13.80
N VAL A 32 0.35 -6.71 -14.41
CA VAL A 32 1.52 -6.68 -15.31
C VAL A 32 1.14 -7.38 -16.61
N GLY A 33 0.86 -6.60 -17.65
CA GLY A 33 0.31 -7.15 -18.90
C GLY A 33 -1.03 -7.84 -18.64
N SER A 34 -1.11 -9.15 -18.91
CA SER A 34 -2.29 -9.99 -18.65
C SER A 34 -2.26 -10.70 -17.30
N MET A 35 -1.17 -10.54 -16.52
CA MET A 35 -1.01 -11.17 -15.22
C MET A 35 -1.52 -10.25 -14.11
N SER A 36 -2.08 -10.86 -13.07
CA SER A 36 -2.50 -10.18 -11.85
C SER A 36 -1.90 -10.88 -10.65
N PHE A 37 -1.37 -10.11 -9.72
CA PHE A 37 -0.84 -10.56 -8.45
C PHE A 37 -1.51 -9.80 -7.31
N THR A 38 -1.65 -10.45 -6.17
CA THR A 38 -2.14 -9.92 -4.91
C THR A 38 -0.99 -9.84 -3.90
N GLU A 39 -1.24 -9.25 -2.73
CA GLU A 39 -0.24 -9.27 -1.65
C GLU A 39 0.19 -10.68 -1.24
N ALA A 40 -0.71 -11.66 -1.37
CA ALA A 40 -0.47 -13.04 -0.95
C ALA A 40 0.47 -13.81 -1.89
N ASP A 41 0.72 -13.28 -3.09
CA ASP A 41 1.63 -13.89 -4.06
C ASP A 41 3.10 -13.54 -3.80
N ASP A 42 3.37 -12.60 -2.90
CA ASP A 42 4.73 -12.27 -2.50
C ASP A 42 5.37 -13.42 -1.71
N VAL A 43 6.62 -13.73 -2.03
CA VAL A 43 7.37 -14.83 -1.41
C VAL A 43 7.53 -14.69 0.10
N ASP A 44 7.55 -13.46 0.60
CA ASP A 44 7.71 -13.16 2.03
C ASP A 44 6.41 -12.67 2.69
N TYR A 45 5.25 -12.85 2.02
CA TYR A 45 3.94 -12.43 2.55
C TYR A 45 3.69 -12.92 3.99
N LEU A 46 4.11 -14.15 4.31
CA LEU A 46 3.95 -14.75 5.64
C LEU A 46 5.08 -14.39 6.62
N LEU A 47 6.18 -13.81 6.15
CA LEU A 47 7.35 -13.45 6.97
C LEU A 47 7.26 -12.04 7.55
N GLY A 48 6.35 -11.20 7.04
CA GLY A 48 6.11 -9.87 7.59
C GLY A 48 7.03 -8.77 7.06
N SER A 49 7.83 -9.05 6.03
CA SER A 49 8.80 -8.11 5.43
C SER A 49 8.30 -7.46 4.15
N SER A 50 7.59 -8.19 3.30
CA SER A 50 7.00 -7.72 2.04
C SER A 50 5.65 -8.40 1.76
N PRO A 51 4.84 -7.90 0.81
CA PRO A 51 5.03 -6.70 0.01
C PRO A 51 5.09 -5.42 0.85
N ALA A 52 5.81 -4.40 0.39
CA ALA A 52 5.89 -3.13 1.12
C ALA A 52 5.96 -1.92 0.18
N LEU A 53 5.26 -0.84 0.55
CA LEU A 53 5.54 0.49 0.03
C LEU A 53 6.52 1.17 0.99
N SER A 54 7.54 1.81 0.43
CA SER A 54 8.55 2.55 1.18
C SER A 54 8.35 4.05 0.99
N PHE A 55 8.63 4.82 2.04
CA PHE A 55 8.53 6.27 2.06
C PHE A 55 9.79 6.87 2.67
N LEU A 56 10.18 8.06 2.21
CA LEU A 56 11.25 8.86 2.79
C LEU A 56 10.75 10.30 2.94
N ASP A 57 10.71 10.81 4.18
CA ASP A 57 10.20 12.14 4.51
C ASP A 57 8.80 12.39 3.92
N GLY A 58 7.93 11.38 4.02
CA GLY A 58 6.55 11.40 3.51
C GLY A 58 6.42 11.28 1.99
N ALA A 59 7.52 11.31 1.24
CA ALA A 59 7.51 11.05 -0.19
C ALA A 59 7.55 9.55 -0.47
N PHE A 60 6.76 9.09 -1.44
CA PHE A 60 6.84 7.71 -1.91
C PHE A 60 8.26 7.41 -2.43
N ASN A 61 8.86 6.36 -1.90
CA ASN A 61 10.22 5.90 -2.14
C ASN A 61 10.23 4.43 -2.57
N GLY A 62 9.27 4.04 -3.41
CA GLY A 62 9.28 2.77 -4.11
C GLY A 62 8.50 1.64 -3.45
N PHE A 63 8.55 0.49 -4.12
CA PHE A 63 7.74 -0.68 -3.85
C PHE A 63 8.56 -1.95 -3.99
N ASP A 64 8.47 -2.80 -2.96
CA ASP A 64 9.14 -4.09 -2.90
C ASP A 64 8.12 -5.22 -3.02
N PHE A 65 8.36 -6.10 -3.99
CA PHE A 65 7.56 -7.30 -4.24
C PHE A 65 8.30 -8.33 -5.06
N LEU A 66 8.11 -9.60 -4.73
CA LEU A 66 8.66 -10.71 -5.50
C LEU A 66 7.64 -11.84 -5.54
N ALA A 67 7.17 -12.18 -6.74
CA ALA A 67 6.30 -13.32 -6.97
C ALA A 67 6.86 -14.24 -8.05
N TYR A 68 6.65 -15.53 -7.87
CA TYR A 68 6.91 -16.56 -8.88
C TYR A 68 5.62 -16.95 -9.58
N PHE A 69 5.72 -17.31 -10.86
CA PHE A 69 4.64 -17.86 -11.65
C PHE A 69 5.18 -18.88 -12.65
N GLY A 70 4.35 -19.84 -13.07
CA GLY A 70 4.84 -20.90 -13.96
C GLY A 70 5.88 -21.80 -13.29
N GLU A 71 6.83 -22.31 -14.06
CA GLU A 71 7.91 -23.18 -13.56
C GLU A 71 9.12 -22.37 -13.08
N VAL A 72 9.50 -21.33 -13.82
CA VAL A 72 10.66 -20.48 -13.51
C VAL A 72 10.37 -18.98 -13.67
N GLY A 73 9.14 -18.62 -14.03
CA GLY A 73 8.74 -17.23 -14.18
C GLY A 73 8.75 -16.45 -12.87
N GLN A 74 9.13 -15.18 -12.96
CA GLN A 74 9.15 -14.27 -11.80
C GLN A 74 8.79 -12.86 -12.20
N PHE A 75 8.17 -12.14 -11.28
CA PHE A 75 7.99 -10.70 -11.32
C PHE A 75 8.56 -10.12 -10.03
N GLU A 76 9.54 -9.23 -10.17
CA GLU A 76 10.24 -8.57 -9.07
C GLU A 76 10.12 -7.05 -9.21
N SER A 77 9.87 -6.38 -8.10
CA SER A 77 10.00 -4.95 -7.95
C SER A 77 10.87 -4.66 -6.74
N THR A 78 11.86 -3.78 -6.91
CA THR A 78 12.68 -3.25 -5.82
C THR A 78 12.77 -1.74 -5.95
N ILE A 79 12.22 -1.01 -4.98
CA ILE A 79 12.11 0.45 -5.01
C ILE A 79 11.40 0.94 -6.30
N PHE A 80 12.15 1.45 -7.29
CA PHE A 80 11.63 1.96 -8.56
C PHE A 80 11.97 1.04 -9.74
N SER A 81 12.76 -0.01 -9.53
CA SER A 81 13.13 -0.96 -10.59
C SER A 81 12.14 -2.12 -10.61
N ALA A 82 11.80 -2.59 -11.80
CA ALA A 82 11.00 -3.79 -11.99
C ALA A 82 11.66 -4.72 -13.00
N GLY A 83 11.60 -6.02 -12.73
CA GLY A 83 12.08 -7.09 -13.58
C GLY A 83 10.99 -8.14 -13.75
N ALA A 84 10.94 -8.76 -14.92
CA ALA A 84 10.16 -9.97 -15.14
C ALA A 84 10.98 -10.96 -15.97
N MET A 85 10.86 -12.24 -15.63
CA MET A 85 11.37 -13.34 -16.43
C MET A 85 10.24 -14.34 -16.67
N ASP A 86 10.11 -14.87 -17.88
CA ASP A 86 9.15 -15.94 -18.20
C ASP A 86 9.81 -17.33 -18.20
N ASP A 87 9.01 -18.38 -18.41
CA ASP A 87 9.47 -19.77 -18.47
C ASP A 87 10.42 -20.05 -19.67
N GLY A 88 10.45 -19.15 -20.65
CA GLY A 88 11.40 -19.17 -21.77
C GLY A 88 12.71 -18.45 -21.47
N PHE A 89 12.93 -18.01 -20.23
CA PHE A 89 14.06 -17.18 -19.81
C PHE A 89 14.14 -15.82 -20.52
N ASN A 90 13.04 -15.33 -21.08
CA ASN A 90 12.99 -13.98 -21.63
C ASN A 90 12.92 -12.98 -20.48
N VAL A 91 13.85 -12.03 -20.44
CA VAL A 91 13.95 -11.03 -19.37
C VAL A 91 13.50 -9.66 -19.86
N VAL A 92 12.68 -8.99 -19.08
CA VAL A 92 12.27 -7.60 -19.26
C VAL A 92 12.63 -6.82 -18.00
N ASN A 93 13.31 -5.68 -18.17
CA ASN A 93 13.62 -4.75 -17.09
C ASN A 93 12.95 -3.40 -17.37
N SER A 94 12.48 -2.74 -16.32
CA SER A 94 11.77 -1.47 -16.39
C SER A 94 12.03 -0.60 -15.15
N THR A 95 11.63 0.66 -15.25
CA THR A 95 11.65 1.61 -14.13
C THR A 95 10.27 2.24 -13.99
N TRP A 96 9.74 2.27 -12.77
CA TRP A 96 8.52 2.97 -12.43
C TRP A 96 8.75 4.49 -12.49
N THR A 97 8.18 5.14 -13.51
CA THR A 97 8.33 6.60 -13.69
C THR A 97 7.05 7.40 -13.41
N ASN A 98 5.91 6.72 -13.31
CA ASN A 98 4.62 7.34 -13.04
C ASN A 98 3.89 6.55 -11.96
N TYR A 99 3.72 7.16 -10.79
CA TYR A 99 3.05 6.58 -9.63
C TYR A 99 2.15 7.61 -8.98
N SER A 100 1.05 7.14 -8.40
CA SER A 100 0.11 7.95 -7.65
C SER A 100 -0.22 7.21 -6.37
N VAL A 101 0.22 7.77 -5.24
CA VAL A 101 -0.13 7.29 -3.91
C VAL A 101 -0.96 8.39 -3.26
N ALA A 102 -2.22 8.09 -2.98
CA ALA A 102 -3.15 9.04 -2.38
C ALA A 102 -3.63 8.46 -1.03
N PRO A 103 -3.52 9.23 0.07
CA PRO A 103 -4.15 8.87 1.35
C PRO A 103 -5.64 8.62 1.17
N VAL A 104 -6.18 7.61 1.87
CA VAL A 104 -7.64 7.46 1.96
C VAL A 104 -8.18 8.63 2.76
N PRO A 105 -9.13 9.44 2.23
CA PRO A 105 -9.67 10.56 2.98
C PRO A 105 -10.30 10.06 4.28
N VAL A 106 -9.84 10.62 5.40
CA VAL A 106 -10.42 10.32 6.72
C VAL A 106 -11.93 10.61 6.65
N PRO A 107 -12.82 9.67 7.03
CA PRO A 107 -14.24 9.84 6.81
C PRO A 107 -14.79 11.12 7.43
N ALA A 108 -15.75 11.76 6.74
CA ALA A 108 -16.51 12.91 7.24
C ALA A 108 -17.16 12.66 8.62
N ALA A 109 -17.26 11.39 9.03
CA ALA A 109 -17.68 10.97 10.36
C ALA A 109 -16.94 11.68 11.50
N LEU A 110 -15.65 12.03 11.34
CA LEU A 110 -14.92 12.75 12.39
C LEU A 110 -15.48 14.17 12.61
N TRP A 111 -15.82 14.86 11.51
CA TRP A 111 -16.46 16.17 11.55
C TRP A 111 -17.93 16.10 11.98
N LEU A 112 -18.65 15.05 11.59
CA LEU A 112 -20.02 14.80 12.05
C LEU A 112 -20.07 14.48 13.54
N PHE A 113 -19.11 13.71 14.05
CA PHE A 113 -19.02 13.40 15.46
C PHE A 113 -18.70 14.66 16.28
N GLY A 114 -17.73 15.47 15.84
CA GLY A 114 -17.41 16.75 16.48
C GLY A 114 -18.57 17.75 16.47
N SER A 115 -19.25 17.91 15.34
CA SER A 115 -20.41 18.80 15.23
C SER A 115 -21.64 18.29 16.01
N GLY A 116 -21.86 16.97 16.02
CA GLY A 116 -22.90 16.32 16.83
C GLY A 116 -22.69 16.53 18.33
N LEU A 117 -21.45 16.37 18.82
CA LEU A 117 -21.12 16.59 20.24
C LEU A 117 -21.29 18.05 20.65
N LEU A 118 -20.86 18.99 19.79
CA LEU A 118 -21.07 20.44 20.01
C LEU A 118 -22.57 20.79 20.07
N GLY A 119 -23.37 20.22 19.16
CA GLY A 119 -24.82 20.39 19.18
C GLY A 119 -25.45 19.86 20.48
N LEU A 120 -25.00 18.69 20.95
CA LEU A 120 -25.48 18.08 22.19
C LEU A 120 -25.09 18.91 23.43
N ALA A 121 -23.86 19.41 23.48
CA ALA A 121 -23.39 20.30 24.55
C ALA A 121 -24.19 21.61 24.61
N GLY A 122 -24.55 22.18 23.44
CA GLY A 122 -25.42 23.35 23.35
C GLY A 122 -26.83 23.10 23.92
N ILE A 123 -27.41 21.92 23.66
CA ILE A 123 -28.72 21.52 24.19
C ILE A 123 -28.64 21.30 25.72
N ALA A 124 -27.57 20.66 26.20
CA ALA A 124 -27.38 20.40 27.63
C ALA A 124 -27.30 21.71 28.46
N ARG A 125 -26.61 22.74 27.94
CA ARG A 125 -26.54 24.07 28.59
C ARG A 125 -27.88 24.79 28.72
N ARG A 126 -28.84 24.53 27.82
CA ARG A 126 -30.19 25.13 27.90
C ARG A 126 -31.06 24.50 28.99
N LYS A 127 -30.69 23.34 29.51
CA LYS A 127 -31.44 22.59 30.53
C LYS A 127 -30.85 22.70 31.94
N SER A 128 -29.80 23.49 32.13
CA SER A 128 -29.21 23.81 33.44
C SER A 128 -29.72 25.14 33.97
#